data_AF-A0A958HS41-F1
#
_entry.id   AF-A0A958HS41-F1
#
_cell.length_a   1.000
_cell.length_b   1.000
_cell.length_c   1.000
_cell.angle_alpha   90.00
_cell.angle_beta   90.00
_cell.angle_gamma   90.00
#
_symmetry.space_group_name_H-M   'P 1'
#
loop_
_entity.id
_entity.type
_entity.pdbx_description
1 polymer ?
#
loop_
_entity_poly.entity_id
_entity_poly.type
_entity_poly.pdbx_seq_one_letter_code
_entity_poly.pdbx_strand_id
1 'polypeptide(L)'
;MKRVFAADIKPDDTVDDIFRVVDLRLAPYRDEAKGHYLLLTLADRTGHIDARLWEGATDAAGWLNPGDAAHVSGRATLYQDRIRLRIESIEPAEENEVDLNLLLAMPGREAGEALAFLNEAAGRIASQPLRWLVESFYGDTDFVTALTQAPPNRPGAALRNMVNLLELAAPLLAPDSDLDSDLLHTAILLHEAGLSVALTQPKGGRAVAWLGVAPLTDQLVSERLAQAPDFPSDLAIDLRHCLLVAAGAVKARSREAAVLVQLKALQDVLNK
;
A
#
# COMPACT_ATOMS: atom_id res chain seq x y z
N MET A 1 -4.99 -6.28 24.05
CA MET A 1 -6.03 -6.46 23.00
C MET A 1 -6.78 -5.15 22.85
N LYS A 2 -6.87 -4.64 21.61
CA LYS A 2 -7.45 -3.33 21.28
C LYS A 2 -8.93 -3.21 21.59
N ARG A 3 -9.33 -2.06 22.14
CA ARG A 3 -10.66 -1.72 22.67
C ARG A 3 -11.19 -0.40 22.11
N VAL A 4 -10.32 0.56 21.83
CA VAL A 4 -10.64 1.90 21.32
C VAL A 4 -10.29 1.96 19.84
N PHE A 5 -11.27 2.30 19.01
CA PHE A 5 -11.13 2.40 17.56
C PHE A 5 -11.19 3.85 17.09
N ALA A 6 -10.38 4.21 16.08
CA ALA A 6 -10.15 5.57 15.61
C ALA A 6 -11.44 6.29 15.19
N ALA A 7 -12.36 5.60 14.51
CA ALA A 7 -13.65 6.17 14.08
C ALA A 7 -14.62 6.41 15.23
N ASP A 8 -14.44 5.70 16.36
CA ASP A 8 -15.35 5.75 17.50
C ASP A 8 -14.92 6.80 18.56
N ILE A 9 -13.73 7.38 18.41
CA ILE A 9 -13.19 8.40 19.31
C ILE A 9 -14.03 9.69 19.21
N LYS A 10 -14.52 10.16 20.36
CA LYS A 10 -15.31 11.37 20.52
C LYS A 10 -14.55 12.45 21.28
N PRO A 11 -14.98 13.72 21.24
CA PRO A 11 -14.42 14.75 22.09
C PRO A 11 -14.45 14.34 23.57
N ASP A 12 -13.39 14.67 24.30
CA ASP A 12 -13.18 14.38 25.73
C ASP A 12 -12.94 12.91 26.11
N ASP A 13 -12.93 11.99 25.14
CA ASP A 13 -12.55 10.59 25.39
C ASP A 13 -11.09 10.49 25.85
N THR A 14 -10.85 9.58 26.80
CA THR A 14 -9.51 9.10 27.12
C THR A 14 -9.20 7.89 26.24
N VAL A 15 -8.06 7.94 25.59
CA VAL A 15 -7.55 6.89 24.71
C VAL A 15 -6.34 6.28 25.39
N ASP A 16 -6.29 4.95 25.43
CA ASP A 16 -5.16 4.16 25.94
C ASP A 16 -5.16 2.84 25.16
N ASP A 17 -4.57 2.88 23.96
CA ASP A 17 -4.63 1.75 23.03
C ASP A 17 -3.57 1.79 21.93
N ILE A 18 -3.45 0.69 21.20
CA ILE A 18 -2.49 0.52 20.11
C ILE A 18 -3.05 1.08 18.81
N PHE A 19 -2.24 1.87 18.11
CA PHE A 19 -2.52 2.39 16.78
C PHE A 19 -1.33 2.16 15.85
N ARG A 20 -1.59 2.07 14.54
CA ARG A 20 -0.52 2.16 13.55
C ARG A 20 -0.20 3.63 13.28
N VAL A 21 1.08 3.96 13.20
CA VAL A 21 1.54 5.26 12.73
C VAL A 21 1.50 5.28 11.19
N VAL A 22 0.68 6.14 10.61
CA VAL A 22 0.56 6.29 9.15
C VAL A 22 1.51 7.35 8.61
N ASP A 23 1.65 8.44 9.35
CA ASP A 23 2.54 9.55 9.02
C ASP A 23 3.02 10.21 10.30
N LEU A 24 4.22 10.77 10.26
CA LEU A 24 4.78 11.55 11.36
C LEU A 24 5.66 12.69 10.83
N ARG A 25 5.53 13.87 11.45
CA ARG A 25 6.30 15.06 11.08
C ARG A 25 6.66 15.87 12.31
N LEU A 26 7.96 16.06 12.51
CA LEU A 26 8.47 16.96 13.54
C LEU A 26 8.30 18.42 13.07
N ALA A 27 7.58 19.22 13.85
CA ALA A 27 7.27 20.62 13.53
C ALA A 27 7.76 21.56 14.63
N PRO A 28 8.35 22.72 14.30
CA PRO A 28 8.79 23.68 15.30
C PRO A 28 7.58 24.37 15.94
N TYR A 29 7.71 24.72 17.23
CA TYR A 29 6.76 25.62 17.87
C TYR A 29 6.79 27.01 17.24
N ARG A 30 5.72 27.79 17.44
CA ARG A 30 5.70 29.22 17.06
C ARG A 30 6.84 30.02 17.69
N ASP A 31 7.25 29.61 18.88
CA ASP A 31 8.45 30.09 19.56
C ASP A 31 9.48 28.96 19.45
N GLU A 32 10.43 29.11 18.53
CA GLU A 32 11.42 28.07 18.20
C GLU A 32 12.29 27.68 19.41
N ALA A 33 12.44 28.57 20.40
CA ALA A 33 13.16 28.28 21.64
C ALA A 33 12.48 27.19 22.49
N LYS A 34 11.19 26.92 22.27
CA LYS A 34 10.44 25.85 22.96
C LYS A 34 10.66 24.47 22.34
N GLY A 35 11.39 24.38 21.23
CA GLY A 35 11.68 23.14 20.54
C GLY A 35 10.61 22.74 19.52
N HIS A 36 10.33 21.44 19.43
CA HIS A 36 9.47 20.85 18.42
C HIS A 36 8.34 20.03 19.06
N TYR A 37 7.29 19.81 18.28
CA TYR A 37 6.23 18.84 18.58
C TYR A 37 6.06 17.88 17.41
N LEU A 38 5.49 16.71 17.67
CA LEU A 38 5.26 15.70 16.67
C LEU A 38 3.80 15.76 16.21
N LEU A 39 3.62 15.96 14.90
CA LEU A 39 2.36 15.74 14.22
C LEU A 39 2.32 14.28 13.80
N LEU A 40 1.25 13.57 14.16
CA LEU A 40 1.07 12.16 13.86
C LEU A 40 -0.27 11.96 13.16
N THR A 41 -0.30 11.06 12.19
CA THR A 41 -1.54 10.44 11.72
C THR A 41 -1.55 9.02 12.25
N LEU A 42 -2.47 8.72 13.16
CA LEU A 42 -2.66 7.38 13.70
C LEU A 42 -3.81 6.70 12.97
N ALA A 43 -3.75 5.38 12.83
CA ALA A 43 -4.81 4.62 12.20
C ALA A 43 -5.06 3.29 12.88
N ASP A 44 -6.29 2.84 12.71
CA ASP A 44 -6.67 1.46 12.90
C ASP A 44 -7.71 1.04 11.87
N ARG A 45 -8.27 -0.17 11.98
CA ARG A 45 -9.22 -0.70 10.99
C ARG A 45 -10.43 0.15 10.69
N THR A 46 -10.81 1.01 11.60
CA THR A 46 -12.00 1.84 11.46
C THR A 46 -11.71 3.18 10.81
N GLY A 47 -10.46 3.65 10.78
CA GLY A 47 -10.12 4.93 10.18
C GLY A 47 -8.82 5.53 10.68
N HIS A 48 -8.72 6.85 10.53
CA HIS A 48 -7.54 7.64 10.88
C HIS A 48 -7.91 8.72 11.88
N ILE A 49 -6.99 9.08 12.76
CA ILE A 49 -7.10 10.20 13.68
C ILE A 49 -5.82 11.04 13.68
N ASP A 50 -5.99 12.35 13.52
CA ASP A 50 -4.92 13.34 13.69
C ASP A 50 -4.50 13.36 15.17
N ALA A 51 -3.20 13.25 15.43
CA ALA A 51 -2.66 13.27 16.78
C ALA A 51 -1.46 14.22 16.94
N ARG A 52 -1.25 14.70 18.16
CA ARG A 52 -0.16 15.61 18.51
C ARG A 52 0.51 15.19 19.81
N LEU A 53 1.82 14.99 19.74
CA LEU A 53 2.68 14.79 20.90
C LEU A 53 3.51 16.05 21.13
N TRP A 54 3.38 16.65 22.32
CA TRP A 54 4.03 17.92 22.67
C TRP A 54 5.34 17.68 23.43
N GLU A 55 5.29 16.83 24.45
CA GLU A 55 6.44 16.46 25.28
C GLU A 55 7.08 15.18 24.74
N GLY A 56 8.41 15.07 24.75
CA GLY A 56 9.11 13.90 24.21
C GLY A 56 9.09 13.77 22.68
N ALA A 57 8.67 14.80 21.94
CA ALA A 57 8.50 14.75 20.49
C ALA A 57 9.79 14.39 19.72
N THR A 58 10.93 14.96 20.09
CA THR A 58 12.22 14.69 19.44
C THR A 58 12.68 13.26 19.69
N ASP A 59 12.48 12.74 20.90
CA ASP A 59 12.88 11.38 21.27
C ASP A 59 12.00 10.37 20.53
N ALA A 60 10.68 10.57 20.53
CA ALA A 60 9.73 9.76 19.78
C ALA A 60 10.07 9.73 18.28
N ALA A 61 10.35 10.89 17.68
CA ALA A 61 10.76 10.98 16.28
C ALA A 61 12.09 10.28 15.96
N GLY A 62 12.92 10.01 16.97
CA GLY A 62 14.20 9.30 16.81
C GLY A 62 14.05 7.79 16.62
N TRP A 63 12.97 7.18 17.10
CA TRP A 63 12.75 5.74 17.00
C TRP A 63 11.47 5.34 16.26
N LEU A 64 10.46 6.21 16.20
CA LEU A 64 9.17 5.93 15.59
C LEU A 64 9.19 6.19 14.09
N ASN A 65 8.67 5.25 13.30
CA ASN A 65 8.59 5.32 11.85
C ASN A 65 7.15 5.11 11.33
N PRO A 66 6.81 5.64 10.15
CA PRO A 66 5.55 5.27 9.50
C PRO A 66 5.48 3.77 9.24
N GLY A 67 4.41 3.14 9.73
CA GLY A 67 4.17 1.70 9.71
C GLY A 67 4.29 1.03 11.06
N ASP A 68 4.96 1.66 12.02
CA ASP A 68 5.13 1.10 13.36
C ASP A 68 3.78 1.05 14.10
N ALA A 69 3.61 0.02 14.92
CA ALA A 69 2.55 -0.03 15.91
C ALA A 69 3.07 0.60 17.21
N ALA A 70 2.29 1.53 17.77
CA ALA A 70 2.63 2.19 19.02
C ALA A 70 1.45 2.15 19.98
N HIS A 71 1.74 1.93 21.26
CA HIS A 71 0.78 2.12 22.33
C HIS A 71 0.68 3.63 22.61
N VAL A 72 -0.53 4.18 22.50
CA VAL A 72 -0.78 5.61 22.60
C VAL A 72 -1.78 5.86 23.72
N SER A 73 -1.39 6.69 24.68
CA SER A 73 -2.29 7.23 25.70
C SER A 73 -2.48 8.72 25.54
N GLY A 74 -3.69 9.22 25.80
CA GLY A 74 -3.99 10.64 25.71
C GLY A 74 -5.47 10.98 25.72
N ARG A 75 -5.78 12.22 25.34
CA ARG A 75 -7.14 12.76 25.37
C ARG A 75 -7.56 13.32 24.01
N ALA A 76 -8.74 12.92 23.57
CA ALA A 76 -9.36 13.45 22.37
C ALA A 76 -9.92 14.87 22.63
N THR A 77 -9.67 15.78 21.70
CA THR A 77 -10.09 17.17 21.78
C THR A 77 -10.74 17.60 20.47
N LEU A 78 -11.81 18.40 20.55
CA LEU A 78 -12.40 19.01 19.38
C LEU A 78 -11.68 20.34 19.08
N TYR A 79 -11.08 20.46 17.91
CA TYR A 79 -10.40 21.68 17.48
C TYR A 79 -10.72 21.98 16.02
N GLN A 80 -11.34 23.14 15.76
CA GLN A 80 -11.78 23.56 14.42
C GLN A 80 -12.63 22.47 13.74
N ASP A 81 -13.66 21.98 14.44
CA ASP A 81 -14.60 20.95 13.99
C ASP A 81 -13.98 19.60 13.61
N ARG A 82 -12.72 19.36 14.01
CA ARG A 82 -12.03 18.07 13.86
C ARG A 82 -11.61 17.53 15.21
N ILE A 83 -11.88 16.25 15.42
CA ILE A 83 -11.41 15.52 16.60
C ILE A 83 -9.92 15.24 16.40
N ARG A 84 -9.13 15.54 17.42
CA ARG A 84 -7.68 15.32 17.45
C ARG A 84 -7.26 14.72 18.78
N LEU A 85 -6.35 13.76 18.72
CA LEU A 85 -5.77 13.17 19.92
C LEU A 85 -4.59 14.01 20.41
N ARG A 86 -4.68 14.51 21.64
CA ARG A 86 -3.51 15.04 22.37
C ARG A 86 -2.86 13.86 23.07
N ILE A 87 -1.67 13.49 22.62
CA ILE A 87 -0.91 12.36 23.17
C ILE A 87 -0.22 12.79 24.46
N GLU A 88 -0.35 11.96 25.48
CA GLU A 88 0.30 12.07 26.79
C GLU A 88 1.51 11.13 26.87
N SER A 89 1.38 9.88 26.39
CA SER A 89 2.50 8.95 26.21
C SER A 89 2.41 8.20 24.88
N ILE A 90 3.57 7.87 24.31
CA ILE A 90 3.70 6.98 23.16
C ILE A 90 4.89 6.03 23.37
N GLU A 91 4.64 4.74 23.23
CA GLU A 91 5.64 3.69 23.45
C GLU A 91 5.56 2.65 22.31
N PRO A 92 6.67 1.96 21.96
CA PRO A 92 6.62 0.85 21.01
C PRO A 92 5.62 -0.21 21.50
N ALA A 93 4.74 -0.70 20.62
CA ALA A 93 3.87 -1.80 20.98
C ALA A 93 4.66 -3.12 21.11
N GLU A 94 4.35 -3.94 22.10
CA GLU A 94 4.96 -5.28 22.21
C GLU A 94 4.44 -6.22 21.10
N GLU A 95 5.31 -7.08 20.57
CA GLU A 95 5.05 -7.93 19.39
C GLU A 95 3.88 -8.92 19.60
N ASN A 96 3.60 -9.27 20.85
CA ASN A 96 2.50 -10.14 21.30
C ASN A 96 1.16 -9.39 21.51
N GLU A 97 1.14 -8.06 21.49
CA GLU A 97 -0.08 -7.25 21.68
C GLU A 97 -0.70 -6.74 20.38
N VAL A 98 0.05 -6.85 19.26
CA VAL A 98 -0.33 -6.33 17.95
C VAL A 98 -1.13 -7.36 17.16
N ASP A 99 -2.47 -7.21 17.14
CA ASP A 99 -3.29 -7.83 16.09
C ASP A 99 -3.30 -6.92 14.86
N LEU A 100 -2.50 -7.30 13.85
CA LEU A 100 -2.35 -6.54 12.60
C LEU A 100 -3.70 -6.27 11.93
N ASN A 101 -4.69 -7.18 12.02
CA ASN A 101 -6.00 -6.99 11.41
C ASN A 101 -6.77 -5.82 12.04
N LEU A 102 -6.54 -5.55 13.32
CA LEU A 102 -7.23 -4.47 14.02
C LEU A 102 -6.64 -3.09 13.74
N LEU A 103 -5.41 -3.00 13.24
CA LEU A 103 -4.71 -1.74 13.00
C LEU A 103 -4.89 -1.21 11.56
N LEU A 104 -5.57 -1.92 10.68
CA LEU A 104 -5.56 -1.65 9.23
C LEU A 104 -6.80 -0.92 8.72
N ALA A 105 -6.80 0.43 8.64
CA ALA A 105 -7.94 1.22 8.13
C ALA A 105 -8.50 0.66 6.82
N MET A 106 -9.72 0.12 6.88
CA MET A 106 -10.43 -0.46 5.74
C MET A 106 -11.68 0.36 5.36
N PRO A 107 -11.57 1.40 4.54
CA PRO A 107 -12.63 1.78 3.63
C PRO A 107 -12.37 1.12 2.26
N GLY A 108 -13.05 0.02 1.97
CA GLY A 108 -12.89 -0.80 0.75
C GLY A 108 -12.81 -2.31 1.07
N ARG A 109 -13.09 -3.18 0.07
CA ARG A 109 -13.17 -4.66 0.21
C ARG A 109 -12.11 -5.23 1.15
N GLU A 110 -12.51 -6.16 2.04
CA GLU A 110 -11.60 -6.89 2.93
C GLU A 110 -10.46 -7.54 2.13
N ALA A 111 -9.28 -7.71 2.74
CA ALA A 111 -8.09 -8.21 2.02
C ALA A 111 -8.34 -9.57 1.33
N GLY A 112 -9.11 -10.45 1.96
CA GLY A 112 -9.54 -11.72 1.37
C GLY A 112 -10.48 -11.54 0.16
N GLU A 113 -11.41 -10.59 0.20
CA GLU A 113 -12.30 -10.28 -0.92
C GLU A 113 -11.55 -9.64 -2.09
N ALA A 114 -10.59 -8.75 -1.80
CA ALA A 114 -9.72 -8.16 -2.80
C ALA A 114 -8.88 -9.26 -3.48
N LEU A 115 -8.25 -10.14 -2.70
CA LEU A 115 -7.47 -11.25 -3.25
C LEU A 115 -8.35 -12.21 -4.08
N ALA A 116 -9.57 -12.52 -3.64
CA ALA A 116 -10.50 -13.35 -4.40
C ALA A 116 -10.86 -12.70 -5.75
N PHE A 117 -11.13 -11.39 -5.76
CA PHE A 117 -11.39 -10.64 -6.99
C PHE A 117 -10.19 -10.65 -7.95
N LEU A 118 -8.97 -10.46 -7.44
CA LEU A 118 -7.76 -10.49 -8.26
C LEU A 118 -7.49 -11.88 -8.85
N ASN A 119 -7.73 -12.94 -8.09
CA ASN A 119 -7.67 -14.31 -8.60
C ASN A 119 -8.70 -14.57 -9.70
N GLU A 120 -9.93 -14.07 -9.54
CA GLU A 120 -10.95 -14.16 -10.57
C GLU A 120 -10.54 -13.41 -11.85
N ALA A 121 -9.99 -12.20 -11.71
CA ALA A 121 -9.45 -11.43 -12.83
C ALA A 121 -8.30 -12.16 -13.54
N ALA A 122 -7.38 -12.77 -12.78
CA ALA A 122 -6.29 -13.58 -13.33
C ALA A 122 -6.83 -14.75 -14.17
N GLY A 123 -7.88 -15.44 -13.69
CA GLY A 123 -8.50 -16.56 -14.40
C GLY A 123 -9.19 -16.18 -15.72
N ARG A 124 -9.52 -14.88 -15.92
CA ARG A 124 -10.15 -14.38 -17.15
C ARG A 124 -9.16 -14.03 -18.27
N ILE A 125 -7.86 -13.93 -17.99
CA ILE A 125 -6.82 -13.62 -18.99
C ILE A 125 -6.80 -14.71 -20.05
N ALA A 126 -7.13 -14.45 -21.31
CA ALA A 126 -7.24 -15.49 -22.34
C ALA A 126 -5.88 -15.98 -22.86
N SER A 127 -4.90 -15.09 -22.94
CA SER A 127 -3.52 -15.35 -23.33
C SER A 127 -2.87 -16.34 -22.38
N GLN A 128 -2.60 -17.56 -22.88
CA GLN A 128 -2.00 -18.62 -22.09
C GLN A 128 -0.63 -18.25 -21.50
N PRO A 129 0.30 -17.59 -22.23
CA PRO A 129 1.57 -17.15 -21.64
C PRO A 129 1.37 -16.16 -20.49
N LEU A 130 0.50 -15.16 -20.65
CA LEU A 130 0.26 -14.15 -19.61
C LEU A 130 -0.44 -14.74 -18.39
N ARG A 131 -1.44 -15.61 -18.60
CA ARG A 131 -2.12 -16.31 -17.51
C ARG A 131 -1.13 -17.16 -16.70
N TRP A 132 -0.29 -17.95 -17.38
CA TRP A 132 0.75 -18.72 -16.71
C TRP A 132 1.66 -17.84 -15.85
N LEU A 133 2.08 -16.68 -16.36
CA LEU A 133 2.93 -15.77 -15.60
C LEU A 133 2.24 -15.28 -14.34
N VAL A 134 0.98 -14.81 -14.43
CA VAL A 134 0.22 -14.36 -13.26
C VAL A 134 0.01 -15.51 -12.27
N GLU A 135 -0.39 -16.69 -12.74
CA GLU A 135 -0.57 -17.88 -11.90
C GLU A 135 0.74 -18.29 -11.21
N SER A 136 1.90 -18.10 -11.84
CA SER A 136 3.21 -18.37 -11.23
C SER A 136 3.52 -17.48 -10.03
N PHE A 137 2.95 -16.27 -9.98
CA PHE A 137 3.03 -15.38 -8.83
C PHE A 137 1.95 -15.70 -7.79
N TYR A 138 0.70 -15.83 -8.22
CA TYR A 138 -0.44 -15.99 -7.32
C TYR A 138 -0.53 -17.42 -6.73
N GLY A 139 0.17 -18.39 -7.31
CA GLY A 139 0.39 -19.72 -6.73
C GLY A 139 1.52 -19.77 -5.69
N ASP A 140 2.34 -18.72 -5.57
CA ASP A 140 3.40 -18.63 -4.57
C ASP A 140 2.85 -18.03 -3.26
N THR A 141 2.79 -18.87 -2.22
CA THR A 141 2.18 -18.49 -0.93
C THR A 141 2.94 -17.37 -0.22
N ASP A 142 4.27 -17.33 -0.36
CA ASP A 142 5.09 -16.29 0.27
C ASP A 142 4.86 -14.95 -0.43
N PHE A 143 4.78 -14.96 -1.77
CA PHE A 143 4.42 -13.79 -2.55
C PHE A 143 3.03 -13.25 -2.19
N VAL A 144 2.01 -14.10 -2.17
CA VAL A 144 0.62 -13.69 -1.88
C VAL A 144 0.51 -13.14 -0.46
N THR A 145 1.14 -13.79 0.51
CA THR A 145 1.16 -13.32 1.90
C THR A 145 1.82 -11.95 2.00
N ALA A 146 2.98 -11.77 1.37
CA ALA A 146 3.69 -10.51 1.35
C ALA A 146 2.89 -9.40 0.64
N LEU A 147 2.29 -9.69 -0.51
CA LEU A 147 1.51 -8.72 -1.28
C LEU A 147 0.25 -8.27 -0.53
N THR A 148 -0.38 -9.20 0.21
CA THR A 148 -1.51 -8.89 1.09
C THR A 148 -1.10 -7.94 2.21
N GLN A 149 0.14 -8.03 2.68
CA GLN A 149 0.67 -7.16 3.72
C GLN A 149 1.38 -5.90 3.19
N ALA A 150 1.42 -5.72 1.86
CA ALA A 150 2.17 -4.66 1.22
C ALA A 150 1.36 -3.38 0.96
N PRO A 151 2.02 -2.19 1.04
CA PRO A 151 3.32 -1.98 1.69
C PRO A 151 3.19 -2.15 3.22
N PRO A 152 4.27 -2.46 3.96
CA PRO A 152 4.20 -2.75 5.40
C PRO A 152 3.55 -1.66 6.26
N ASN A 153 3.63 -0.39 5.82
CA ASN A 153 3.01 0.74 6.50
C ASN A 153 1.54 0.98 6.11
N ARG A 154 1.04 0.31 5.06
CA ARG A 154 -0.37 0.29 4.65
C ARG A 154 -0.78 -1.10 4.12
N PRO A 155 -0.77 -2.15 4.97
CA PRO A 155 -1.14 -3.49 4.52
C PRO A 155 -2.52 -3.54 3.83
N GLY A 156 -2.61 -4.39 2.81
CA GLY A 156 -3.75 -4.52 1.90
C GLY A 156 -3.88 -3.42 0.85
N ALA A 157 -3.07 -2.34 0.90
CA ALA A 157 -3.20 -1.26 -0.07
C ALA A 157 -2.83 -1.69 -1.48
N ALA A 158 -1.83 -2.59 -1.64
CA ALA A 158 -1.47 -3.10 -2.95
C ALA A 158 -2.65 -3.84 -3.62
N LEU A 159 -3.34 -4.70 -2.85
CA LEU A 159 -4.53 -5.41 -3.35
C LEU A 159 -5.64 -4.43 -3.76
N ARG A 160 -5.94 -3.45 -2.91
CA ARG A 160 -6.97 -2.44 -3.22
C ARG A 160 -6.63 -1.60 -4.45
N ASN A 161 -5.38 -1.18 -4.59
CA ASN A 161 -4.92 -0.45 -5.76
C ASN A 161 -5.14 -1.26 -7.04
N MET A 162 -4.77 -2.54 -7.03
CA MET A 162 -4.98 -3.40 -8.20
C MET A 162 -6.47 -3.61 -8.50
N VAL A 163 -7.31 -3.85 -7.50
CA VAL A 163 -8.78 -3.96 -7.68
C VAL A 163 -9.34 -2.69 -8.29
N ASN A 164 -9.01 -1.52 -7.73
CA ASN A 164 -9.49 -0.23 -8.22
C ASN A 164 -9.04 0.03 -9.66
N LEU A 165 -7.78 -0.27 -10.01
CA LEU A 165 -7.30 -0.13 -11.38
C LEU A 165 -8.04 -1.05 -12.36
N LEU A 166 -8.34 -2.28 -11.97
CA LEU A 166 -9.13 -3.20 -12.79
C LEU A 166 -10.56 -2.69 -12.99
N GLU A 167 -11.21 -2.19 -11.94
CA GLU A 167 -12.55 -1.61 -12.03
C GLU A 167 -12.57 -0.34 -12.90
N LEU A 168 -11.54 0.53 -12.79
CA LEU A 168 -11.38 1.71 -13.64
C LEU A 168 -11.03 1.36 -15.09
N ALA A 169 -10.33 0.26 -15.34
CA ALA A 169 -9.99 -0.21 -16.68
C ALA A 169 -11.18 -0.84 -17.41
N ALA A 170 -12.14 -1.43 -16.69
CA ALA A 170 -13.22 -2.20 -17.29
C ALA A 170 -14.01 -1.46 -18.38
N PRO A 171 -14.37 -0.17 -18.25
CA PRO A 171 -15.06 0.57 -19.32
C PRO A 171 -14.20 0.83 -20.57
N LEU A 172 -12.87 0.81 -20.44
CA LEU A 172 -11.93 1.04 -21.55
C LEU A 172 -11.68 -0.22 -22.38
N LEU A 173 -12.03 -1.39 -21.85
CA LEU A 173 -11.80 -2.70 -22.45
C LEU A 173 -13.08 -3.29 -23.07
N ALA A 174 -13.95 -2.42 -23.60
CA ALA A 174 -15.12 -2.83 -24.36
C ALA A 174 -14.74 -3.67 -25.59
N PRO A 175 -15.64 -4.50 -26.16
CA PRO A 175 -15.31 -5.43 -27.25
C PRO A 175 -14.71 -4.80 -28.51
N ASP A 176 -14.93 -3.52 -28.73
CA ASP A 176 -14.44 -2.70 -29.85
C ASP A 176 -13.16 -1.91 -29.51
N SER A 177 -12.62 -2.09 -28.31
CA SER A 177 -11.36 -1.48 -27.88
C SER A 177 -10.18 -2.02 -28.69
N ASP A 178 -9.23 -1.13 -29.00
CA ASP A 178 -7.98 -1.46 -29.67
C ASP A 178 -6.83 -1.76 -28.68
N LEU A 179 -7.17 -1.85 -27.39
CA LEU A 179 -6.25 -2.21 -26.31
C LEU A 179 -6.14 -3.73 -26.17
N ASP A 180 -4.93 -4.21 -25.92
CA ASP A 180 -4.73 -5.59 -25.46
C ASP A 180 -5.19 -5.72 -24.00
N SER A 181 -6.41 -6.25 -23.83
CA SER A 181 -7.04 -6.47 -22.53
C SER A 181 -6.20 -7.39 -21.64
N ASP A 182 -5.66 -8.49 -22.18
CA ASP A 182 -4.91 -9.47 -21.38
C ASP A 182 -3.59 -8.88 -20.90
N LEU A 183 -2.91 -8.12 -21.76
CA LEU A 183 -1.68 -7.41 -21.40
C LEU A 183 -1.94 -6.36 -20.32
N LEU A 184 -3.00 -5.55 -20.47
CA LEU A 184 -3.34 -4.51 -19.49
C LEU A 184 -3.73 -5.12 -18.13
N HIS A 185 -4.57 -6.16 -18.12
CA HIS A 185 -4.93 -6.88 -16.88
C HIS A 185 -3.69 -7.46 -16.21
N THR A 186 -2.82 -8.11 -16.98
CA THR A 186 -1.57 -8.70 -16.46
C THR A 186 -0.65 -7.63 -15.87
N ALA A 187 -0.50 -6.50 -16.56
CA ALA A 187 0.27 -5.37 -16.07
C ALA A 187 -0.31 -4.83 -14.75
N ILE A 188 -1.63 -4.64 -14.65
CA ILE A 188 -2.28 -4.21 -13.41
C ILE A 188 -2.04 -5.22 -12.27
N LEU A 189 -2.20 -6.52 -12.53
CA LEU A 189 -2.07 -7.57 -11.51
C LEU A 189 -0.65 -7.75 -10.97
N LEU A 190 0.37 -7.26 -11.69
CA LEU A 190 1.79 -7.44 -11.34
C LEU A 190 2.53 -6.13 -11.08
N HIS A 191 1.95 -4.95 -11.34
CA HIS A 191 2.71 -3.69 -11.28
C HIS A 191 3.31 -3.38 -9.89
N GLU A 192 2.68 -3.86 -8.82
CA GLU A 192 3.18 -3.70 -7.45
C GLU A 192 3.86 -4.95 -6.89
N ALA A 193 4.17 -5.95 -7.72
CA ALA A 193 4.82 -7.20 -7.29
C ALA A 193 6.13 -6.94 -6.53
N GLY A 194 6.89 -5.91 -6.91
CA GLY A 194 8.12 -5.48 -6.24
C GLY A 194 7.94 -5.04 -4.79
N LEU A 195 6.72 -4.68 -4.34
CA LEU A 195 6.46 -4.39 -2.93
C LEU A 195 6.57 -5.64 -2.04
N SER A 196 6.34 -6.84 -2.58
CA SER A 196 6.47 -8.09 -1.83
C SER A 196 7.87 -8.30 -1.26
N VAL A 197 8.90 -7.77 -1.96
CA VAL A 197 10.31 -7.83 -1.56
C VAL A 197 10.51 -7.28 -0.15
N ALA A 198 9.74 -6.25 0.24
CA ALA A 198 9.83 -5.66 1.58
C ALA A 198 9.65 -6.67 2.72
N LEU A 199 8.88 -7.72 2.47
CA LEU A 199 8.40 -8.68 3.46
C LEU A 199 8.98 -10.08 3.25
N THR A 200 9.53 -10.39 2.07
CA THR A 200 10.09 -11.71 1.76
C THR A 200 11.61 -11.78 1.89
N GLN A 201 12.32 -10.64 1.91
CA GLN A 201 13.79 -10.63 1.88
C GLN A 201 14.44 -9.95 3.09
N PRO A 202 15.57 -10.47 3.62
CA PRO A 202 16.37 -9.78 4.62
C PRO A 202 16.97 -8.50 4.00
N LYS A 203 16.47 -7.32 4.41
CA LYS A 203 16.71 -5.98 3.81
C LYS A 203 15.76 -5.57 2.69
N GLY A 204 14.66 -6.29 2.51
CA GLY A 204 13.63 -5.97 1.54
C GLY A 204 13.11 -4.54 1.63
N GLY A 205 12.84 -4.05 2.84
CA GLY A 205 12.37 -2.67 3.04
C GLY A 205 13.36 -1.63 2.51
N ARG A 206 14.67 -1.87 2.67
CA ARG A 206 15.72 -1.00 2.09
C ARG A 206 15.73 -1.09 0.57
N ALA A 207 15.59 -2.30 0.01
CA ALA A 207 15.54 -2.48 -1.44
C ALA A 207 14.37 -1.70 -2.04
N VAL A 208 13.16 -1.83 -1.48
CA VAL A 208 11.98 -1.09 -1.94
C VAL A 208 12.19 0.42 -1.80
N ALA A 209 12.75 0.90 -0.68
CA ALA A 209 12.97 2.32 -0.46
C ALA A 209 14.03 2.93 -1.39
N TRP A 210 15.09 2.20 -1.74
CA TRP A 210 16.25 2.74 -2.47
C TRP A 210 16.24 2.44 -3.96
N LEU A 211 15.82 1.23 -4.33
CA LEU A 211 15.74 0.81 -5.74
C LEU A 211 14.37 1.16 -6.33
N GLY A 212 13.33 1.24 -5.49
CA GLY A 212 11.96 1.49 -5.92
C GLY A 212 11.25 0.22 -6.38
N VAL A 213 9.93 0.34 -6.52
CA VAL A 213 9.05 -0.79 -6.87
C VAL A 213 9.28 -1.26 -8.31
N ALA A 214 9.51 -0.36 -9.26
CA ALA A 214 9.61 -0.72 -10.68
C ALA A 214 10.77 -1.69 -10.99
N PRO A 215 12.02 -1.39 -10.60
CA PRO A 215 13.13 -2.30 -10.89
C PRO A 215 12.98 -3.64 -10.19
N LEU A 216 12.38 -3.66 -8.99
CA LEU A 216 12.12 -4.89 -8.25
C LEU A 216 11.01 -5.72 -8.91
N THR A 217 9.92 -5.09 -9.34
CA THR A 217 8.87 -5.75 -10.13
C THR A 217 9.45 -6.33 -11.42
N ASP A 218 10.26 -5.57 -12.17
CA ASP A 218 10.89 -6.03 -13.41
C ASP A 218 11.85 -7.20 -13.16
N GLN A 219 12.62 -7.16 -12.07
CA GLN A 219 13.49 -8.25 -11.67
C GLN A 219 12.69 -9.52 -11.38
N LEU A 220 11.68 -9.46 -10.52
CA LEU A 220 10.85 -10.63 -10.18
C LEU A 220 10.18 -11.23 -11.41
N VAL A 221 9.64 -10.39 -12.29
CA VAL A 221 9.02 -10.84 -13.55
C VAL A 221 10.06 -11.47 -14.47
N SER A 222 11.25 -10.88 -14.60
CA SER A 222 12.34 -11.44 -15.41
C SER A 222 12.81 -12.80 -14.89
N GLU A 223 12.87 -12.98 -13.57
CA GLU A 223 13.22 -14.25 -12.93
C GLU A 223 12.19 -15.37 -13.21
N ARG A 224 10.88 -15.03 -13.25
CA ARG A 224 9.83 -15.97 -13.66
C ARG A 224 9.91 -16.27 -15.16
N LEU A 225 10.09 -15.25 -16.00
CA LEU A 225 10.20 -15.41 -17.46
C LEU A 225 11.39 -16.31 -17.85
N ALA A 226 12.52 -16.23 -17.13
CA ALA A 226 13.67 -17.10 -17.35
C ALA A 226 13.37 -18.59 -17.14
N GLN A 227 12.29 -18.93 -16.43
CA GLN A 227 11.82 -20.30 -16.19
C GLN A 227 10.86 -20.79 -17.29
N ALA A 228 10.44 -19.92 -18.21
CA ALA A 228 9.58 -20.22 -19.35
C ALA A 228 10.28 -19.84 -20.67
N PRO A 229 11.19 -20.69 -21.19
CA PRO A 229 11.95 -20.40 -22.41
C PRO A 229 11.07 -20.23 -23.65
N ASP A 230 9.86 -20.79 -23.65
CA ASP A 230 8.87 -20.68 -24.73
C ASP A 230 7.99 -19.41 -24.63
N PHE A 231 8.20 -18.56 -23.62
CA PHE A 231 7.44 -17.32 -23.47
C PHE A 231 7.76 -16.36 -24.64
N PRO A 232 6.76 -15.82 -25.36
CA PRO A 232 7.01 -14.94 -26.51
C PRO A 232 7.80 -13.69 -26.12
N SER A 233 8.95 -13.48 -26.77
CA SER A 233 9.89 -12.40 -26.42
C SER A 233 9.28 -11.01 -26.54
N ASP A 234 8.49 -10.78 -27.58
CA ASP A 234 7.87 -9.47 -27.82
C ASP A 234 6.83 -9.16 -26.73
N LEU A 235 6.02 -10.15 -26.35
CA LEU A 235 5.06 -10.03 -25.28
C LEU A 235 5.72 -9.79 -23.91
N ALA A 236 6.88 -10.41 -23.66
CA ALA A 236 7.66 -10.16 -22.46
C ALA A 236 8.18 -8.71 -22.42
N ILE A 237 8.64 -8.18 -23.56
CA ILE A 237 9.07 -6.78 -23.67
C ILE A 237 7.90 -5.83 -23.43
N ASP A 238 6.75 -6.08 -24.05
CA ASP A 238 5.56 -5.24 -23.93
C ASP A 238 5.04 -5.19 -22.49
N LEU A 239 4.98 -6.34 -21.81
CA LEU A 239 4.59 -6.40 -20.40
C LEU A 239 5.57 -5.63 -19.51
N ARG A 240 6.88 -5.91 -19.62
CA ARG A 240 7.91 -5.24 -18.83
C ARG A 240 7.90 -3.73 -19.07
N HIS A 241 7.68 -3.30 -20.31
CA HIS A 241 7.50 -1.89 -20.64
C HIS A 241 6.29 -1.30 -19.90
N CYS A 242 5.12 -1.97 -19.89
CA CYS A 242 3.96 -1.51 -19.12
C CYS A 242 4.27 -1.36 -17.63
N LEU A 243 4.95 -2.35 -17.02
CA LEU A 243 5.30 -2.36 -15.60
C LEU A 243 6.26 -1.20 -15.23
N LEU A 244 7.30 -0.97 -16.05
CA LEU A 244 8.26 0.11 -15.85
C LEU A 244 7.62 1.50 -16.05
N VAL A 245 6.73 1.64 -17.03
CA VAL A 245 5.98 2.88 -17.28
C VAL A 245 5.01 3.20 -16.15
N ALA A 246 4.31 2.19 -15.60
CA ALA A 246 3.36 2.35 -14.50
C ALA A 246 3.98 2.96 -13.23
N ALA A 247 5.29 2.83 -13.06
CA ALA A 247 6.06 3.40 -11.96
C ALA A 247 6.88 4.64 -12.37
N GLY A 248 6.72 5.12 -13.60
CA GLY A 248 7.40 6.32 -14.11
C GLY A 248 8.89 6.12 -14.43
N ALA A 249 9.38 4.87 -14.50
CA ALA A 249 10.80 4.59 -14.76
C ALA A 249 11.20 4.87 -16.22
N VAL A 250 10.26 4.70 -17.16
CA VAL A 250 10.43 5.00 -18.59
C VAL A 250 9.17 5.66 -19.16
N LYS A 251 9.29 6.28 -20.35
CA LYS A 251 8.15 6.93 -21.03
C LYS A 251 7.30 5.90 -21.78
N ALA A 252 5.98 6.08 -21.74
CA ALA A 252 5.04 5.25 -22.50
C ALA A 252 5.32 5.29 -24.01
N ARG A 253 5.42 4.10 -24.61
CA ARG A 253 5.52 3.88 -26.07
C ARG A 253 4.38 3.02 -26.65
N SER A 254 3.62 2.34 -25.80
CA SER A 254 2.44 1.52 -26.14
C SER A 254 1.18 2.15 -25.55
N ARG A 255 0.01 1.77 -26.08
CA ARG A 255 -1.28 2.30 -25.63
C ARG A 255 -1.63 1.80 -24.23
N GLU A 256 -1.39 0.52 -23.97
CA GLU A 256 -1.63 -0.16 -22.70
C GLU A 256 -0.83 0.53 -21.57
N ALA A 257 0.45 0.82 -21.83
CA ALA A 257 1.30 1.52 -20.86
C ALA A 257 0.82 2.95 -20.60
N ALA A 258 0.38 3.67 -21.64
CA ALA A 258 -0.16 5.01 -21.51
C ALA A 258 -1.49 5.03 -20.72
N VAL A 259 -2.38 4.09 -21.01
CA VAL A 259 -3.65 3.89 -20.29
C VAL A 259 -3.40 3.56 -18.84
N LEU A 260 -2.46 2.67 -18.53
CA LEU A 260 -2.12 2.31 -17.15
C LEU A 260 -1.65 3.53 -16.34
N VAL A 261 -0.85 4.43 -16.93
CA VAL A 261 -0.46 5.69 -16.28
C VAL A 261 -1.66 6.59 -16.02
N GLN A 262 -2.58 6.70 -16.98
CA GLN A 262 -3.79 7.51 -16.83
C GLN A 262 -4.72 6.95 -15.75
N LEU A 263 -4.91 5.62 -15.69
CA LEU A 263 -5.69 4.95 -14.66
C LEU A 263 -5.12 5.21 -13.27
N LYS A 264 -3.79 5.11 -13.11
CA LYS A 264 -3.12 5.41 -11.84
C LYS A 264 -3.28 6.88 -11.44
N ALA A 265 -3.12 7.81 -12.38
CA ALA A 265 -3.33 9.23 -12.11
C ALA A 265 -4.79 9.51 -11.70
N LEU A 266 -5.77 8.87 -12.35
CA LEU A 266 -7.18 8.99 -12.00
C LEU A 266 -7.46 8.44 -10.61
N GLN A 267 -6.94 7.25 -10.28
CA GLN A 267 -7.04 6.66 -8.96
C GLN A 267 -6.46 7.58 -7.87
N ASP A 268 -5.30 8.20 -8.11
CA ASP A 268 -4.70 9.16 -7.18
C ASP A 268 -5.55 10.41 -6.94
N VAL A 269 -6.36 10.82 -7.93
CA VAL A 269 -7.34 11.90 -7.76
C VAL A 269 -8.55 11.43 -6.94
N LEU A 270 -9.05 10.22 -7.20
CA LEU A 270 -10.21 9.66 -6.51
C LEU A 270 -9.93 9.32 -5.03
N ASN A 271 -8.67 9.07 -4.69
CA ASN A 271 -8.22 8.75 -3.33
C ASN A 271 -7.92 9.99 -2.45
N LYS A 272 -8.02 11.22 -2.98
CA LYS A 272 -7.80 12.49 -2.26
C LYS A 272 -9.10 13.13 -1.83
#